data_AF-A0A1H4N9M0-F1
#
_entry.id   AF-A0A1H4N9M0-F1
#
_cell.length_a   1.000
_cell.length_b   1.000
_cell.length_c   1.000
_cell.angle_alpha   90.00
_cell.angle_beta   90.00
_cell.angle_gamma   90.00
#
_symmetry.space_group_name_H-M   'P 1'
#
loop_
_entity.id
_entity.type
_entity.pdbx_description
1 polymer ?
#
loop_
_entity_poly.entity_id
_entity_poly.type
_entity_poly.pdbx_seq_one_letter_code
_entity_poly.pdbx_strand_id
1 'polypeptide(L)'
;MIKYEVINSKMSEVKLLDVDFVVQTIEEIIANFHLDVTQKTTLSTMKGSYHYHLKHGKKSGVLEVTYWPQKKSLFIEIHENRISDWNKNLILPFSESLAECFSGVVQSSN
;
A
#
# COMPACT_ATOMS: atom_id res chain seq x y z
N MET A 1 12.16 -1.83 -10.73
CA MET A 1 10.96 -1.86 -9.85
C MET A 1 10.95 -0.56 -9.03
N ILE A 2 9.81 0.10 -8.83
CA ILE A 2 9.72 1.26 -7.91
C ILE A 2 9.05 0.77 -6.64
N LYS A 3 9.71 0.96 -5.48
CA LYS A 3 9.23 0.51 -4.17
C LYS A 3 9.40 1.61 -3.14
N TYR A 4 8.34 1.83 -2.36
CA TYR A 4 8.38 2.65 -1.16
C TYR A 4 7.94 1.82 0.06
N GLU A 5 8.62 2.03 1.19
CA GLU A 5 8.32 1.42 2.48
C GLU A 5 7.99 2.52 3.50
N VAL A 6 6.97 2.30 4.33
CA VAL A 6 6.67 3.20 5.45
C VAL A 6 7.45 2.73 6.68
N ILE A 7 8.44 3.52 7.11
CA ILE A 7 9.30 3.26 8.28
C ILE A 7 8.96 4.18 9.46
N ASN A 8 9.43 3.85 10.67
CA ASN A 8 9.21 4.63 11.90
C ASN A 8 7.75 4.96 12.24
N SER A 9 6.81 4.14 11.75
CA SER A 9 5.39 4.29 12.08
C SER A 9 5.09 3.75 13.47
N LYS A 10 4.03 4.27 14.11
CA LYS A 10 3.50 3.72 15.38
C LYS A 10 2.91 2.31 15.25
N MET A 11 3.06 1.64 14.10
CA MET A 11 2.64 0.25 13.91
C MET A 11 3.27 -0.72 14.93
N SER A 12 4.33 -0.32 15.62
CA SER A 12 4.89 -1.03 16.77
C SER A 12 3.98 -1.05 18.02
N GLU A 13 3.12 -0.05 18.23
CA GLU A 13 2.25 0.13 19.42
C GLU A 13 0.81 -0.39 19.23
N VAL A 14 0.50 -0.81 18.01
CA VAL A 14 -0.81 -1.24 17.49
C VAL A 14 -1.17 -2.64 18.04
N LYS A 15 -2.21 -2.76 18.87
CA LYS A 15 -2.71 -4.03 19.47
C LYS A 15 -3.36 -4.91 18.40
N LEU A 16 -3.55 -6.22 18.62
CA LEU A 16 -4.18 -7.13 17.63
C LEU A 16 -5.57 -6.70 17.09
N LEU A 17 -6.28 -5.79 17.78
CA LEU A 17 -7.53 -5.14 17.37
C LEU A 17 -7.38 -4.09 16.25
N ASP A 18 -6.17 -3.91 15.75
CA ASP A 18 -5.76 -2.73 14.98
C ASP A 18 -5.41 -3.12 13.53
N VAL A 19 -5.40 -4.43 13.22
CA VAL A 19 -5.26 -4.93 11.83
C VAL A 19 -6.47 -4.53 10.99
N ASP A 20 -7.67 -4.70 11.51
CA ASP A 20 -8.91 -4.31 10.81
C ASP A 20 -8.96 -2.79 10.63
N PHE A 21 -8.51 -2.02 11.63
CA PHE A 21 -8.38 -0.57 11.54
C PHE A 21 -7.37 -0.12 10.48
N VAL A 22 -6.20 -0.77 10.42
CA VAL A 22 -5.18 -0.49 9.40
C VAL A 22 -5.71 -0.86 8.01
N VAL A 23 -6.36 -2.01 7.86
CA VAL A 23 -6.99 -2.43 6.60
C VAL A 23 -8.06 -1.44 6.16
N GLN A 24 -8.94 -1.02 7.07
CA GLN A 24 -9.97 -0.02 6.79
C GLN A 24 -9.34 1.30 6.36
N THR A 25 -8.35 1.79 7.09
CA THR A 25 -7.63 3.04 6.75
C THR A 25 -6.99 2.94 5.36
N ILE A 26 -6.38 1.80 5.02
CA ILE A 26 -5.82 1.57 3.68
C ILE A 26 -6.91 1.67 2.61
N GLU A 27 -8.06 1.03 2.83
CA GLU A 27 -9.19 1.06 1.89
C GLU A 27 -9.81 2.46 1.76
N GLU A 28 -9.88 3.23 2.83
CA GLU A 28 -10.32 4.63 2.81
C GLU A 28 -9.36 5.51 2.00
N ILE A 29 -8.05 5.34 2.17
CA ILE A 29 -7.06 6.06 1.36
C ILE A 29 -7.14 5.64 -0.12
N ILE A 30 -7.32 4.35 -0.42
CA ILE A 30 -7.55 3.88 -1.79
C ILE A 30 -8.75 4.60 -2.43
N ALA A 31 -9.87 4.71 -1.69
CA ALA A 31 -11.07 5.40 -2.16
C ALA A 31 -10.83 6.91 -2.35
N ASN A 32 -10.10 7.57 -1.45
CA ASN A 32 -9.77 9.00 -1.53
C ASN A 32 -8.91 9.34 -2.76
N PHE A 33 -8.10 8.40 -3.24
CA PHE A 33 -7.33 8.53 -4.48
C PHE A 33 -8.11 8.08 -5.72
N HIS A 34 -9.40 7.75 -5.59
CA HIS A 34 -10.26 7.27 -6.67
C HIS A 34 -9.71 6.03 -7.39
N LEU A 35 -9.10 5.13 -6.62
CA LEU A 35 -8.56 3.87 -7.11
C LEU A 35 -9.55 2.71 -6.90
N ASP A 36 -9.57 1.80 -7.85
CA ASP A 36 -10.38 0.59 -7.82
C ASP A 36 -9.56 -0.59 -7.29
N VAL A 37 -10.06 -1.27 -6.25
CA VAL A 37 -9.52 -2.56 -5.82
C VAL A 37 -9.97 -3.64 -6.79
N THR A 38 -9.05 -4.12 -7.63
CA THR A 38 -9.34 -5.20 -8.60
C THR A 38 -8.99 -6.59 -8.07
N GLN A 39 -8.12 -6.65 -7.07
CA GLN A 39 -7.79 -7.87 -6.35
C GLN A 39 -7.41 -7.55 -4.91
N LYS A 40 -7.89 -8.36 -3.97
CA LYS A 40 -7.45 -8.41 -2.58
C LYS A 40 -7.12 -9.86 -2.25
N THR A 41 -5.88 -10.14 -1.89
CA THR A 41 -5.38 -11.50 -1.66
C THR A 41 -4.30 -11.52 -0.58
N THR A 42 -3.75 -12.69 -0.32
CA THR A 42 -2.56 -12.89 0.53
C THR A 42 -1.43 -13.43 -0.34
N LEU A 43 -0.24 -12.83 -0.26
CA LEU A 43 0.93 -13.33 -0.99
C LEU A 43 1.39 -14.66 -0.41
N SER A 44 1.72 -15.62 -1.28
CA SER A 44 2.19 -16.96 -0.89
C SER A 44 3.49 -16.92 -0.09
N THR A 45 4.36 -15.95 -0.38
CA THR A 45 5.63 -15.68 0.30
C THR A 45 5.46 -14.91 1.62
N MET A 46 4.32 -14.23 1.82
CA MET A 46 4.03 -13.39 2.98
C MET A 46 2.70 -13.80 3.60
N LYS A 47 2.68 -14.97 4.25
CA LYS A 47 1.47 -15.51 4.89
C LYS A 47 0.85 -14.50 5.87
N GLY A 48 -0.46 -14.31 5.76
CA GLY A 48 -1.22 -13.36 6.57
C GLY A 48 -1.08 -11.89 6.15
N SER A 49 -0.49 -11.61 4.98
CA SER A 49 -0.52 -10.27 4.37
C SER A 49 -1.85 -9.96 3.71
N TYR A 50 -2.14 -8.66 3.61
CA TYR A 50 -3.18 -8.09 2.77
C TYR A 50 -2.50 -7.44 1.58
N HIS A 51 -2.73 -8.01 0.40
CA HIS A 51 -2.14 -7.57 -0.85
C HIS A 51 -3.23 -7.10 -1.80
N TYR A 52 -3.14 -5.85 -2.24
CA TYR A 52 -4.11 -5.18 -3.09
C TYR A 52 -3.50 -4.90 -4.46
N HIS A 53 -4.27 -5.20 -5.51
CA HIS A 53 -4.02 -4.65 -6.85
C HIS A 53 -5.00 -3.53 -7.14
N LEU A 54 -4.46 -2.33 -7.33
CA LEU A 54 -5.21 -1.12 -7.55
C LEU A 54 -5.13 -0.69 -9.02
N LYS A 55 -6.27 -0.24 -9.56
CA LYS A 55 -6.36 0.37 -10.90
C LYS A 55 -7.00 1.74 -10.83
N HIS A 56 -6.82 2.52 -11.89
CA HIS A 56 -7.49 3.80 -12.07
C HIS A 56 -8.49 3.69 -13.23
N GLY A 57 -9.69 3.20 -12.96
CA GLY A 57 -10.70 2.92 -13.98
C GLY A 57 -10.20 1.92 -15.03
N LYS A 58 -10.35 2.29 -16.31
CA LYS A 58 -9.94 1.45 -17.46
C LYS A 58 -8.48 1.67 -17.90
N LYS A 59 -7.70 2.48 -17.18
CA LYS A 59 -6.30 2.77 -17.56
C LYS A 59 -5.42 1.52 -17.39
N SER A 60 -4.42 1.39 -18.27
CA SER A 60 -3.38 0.37 -18.13
C SER A 60 -2.49 0.68 -16.92
N GLY A 61 -1.89 -0.35 -16.33
CA GLY A 61 -1.06 -0.25 -15.15
C GLY A 61 -1.74 -0.75 -13.88
N VAL A 62 -0.92 -1.06 -12.87
CA VAL A 62 -1.37 -1.53 -11.56
C VAL A 62 -0.47 -0.89 -10.50
N LEU A 63 -1.07 -0.43 -9.41
CA LEU A 63 -0.36 -0.06 -8.19
C LEU A 63 -0.63 -1.14 -7.15
N GLU A 64 0.41 -1.61 -6.47
CA GLU A 64 0.28 -2.68 -5.48
C GLU A 64 0.52 -2.15 -4.09
N VAL A 65 -0.31 -2.61 -3.14
CA VAL A 65 -0.18 -2.26 -1.73
C VAL A 65 -0.16 -3.55 -0.93
N THR A 66 0.87 -3.74 -0.12
CA THR A 66 1.04 -4.92 0.71
C THR A 66 1.19 -4.53 2.17
N TYR A 67 0.17 -4.82 2.98
CA TYR A 67 0.25 -4.72 4.42
C TYR A 67 0.57 -6.09 5.01
N TRP A 68 1.63 -6.19 5.81
CA TRP A 68 2.00 -7.42 6.51
C TRP A 68 1.98 -7.22 8.03
N PRO A 69 0.85 -7.54 8.70
CA PRO A 69 0.68 -7.30 10.13
C PRO A 69 1.79 -7.93 10.99
N GLN A 70 2.17 -9.17 10.66
CA GLN A 70 3.17 -9.93 11.44
C GLN A 70 4.55 -9.27 11.43
N LYS A 71 4.87 -8.52 10.37
CA LYS A 71 6.11 -7.77 10.24
C LYS A 71 5.96 -6.28 10.50
N LYS A 72 4.73 -5.80 10.72
CA LYS A 72 4.40 -4.39 10.90
C LYS A 72 4.92 -3.52 9.75
N SER A 73 4.86 -4.08 8.54
CA SER A 73 5.38 -3.43 7.33
C SER A 73 4.24 -3.13 6.35
N LEU A 74 4.36 -2.00 5.66
CA LEU A 74 3.48 -1.57 4.59
C LEU A 74 4.34 -1.19 3.38
N PHE A 75 4.09 -1.86 2.26
CA PHE A 75 4.82 -1.65 1.01
C PHE A 75 3.89 -1.13 -0.06
N ILE A 76 4.41 -0.20 -0.86
CA ILE A 76 3.74 0.32 -2.05
C ILE A 76 4.68 0.12 -3.23
N GLU A 77 4.22 -0.61 -4.24
CA GLU A 77 5.06 -1.13 -5.31
C GLU A 77 4.42 -0.99 -6.69
N ILE A 78 5.27 -0.79 -7.71
CA ILE A 78 4.88 -0.93 -9.12
C ILE A 78 5.91 -1.86 -9.80
N HIS A 79 5.42 -3.00 -10.30
CA HIS A 79 6.22 -3.89 -11.13
C HIS A 79 6.51 -3.26 -12.51
N GLU A 80 7.68 -3.54 -13.08
CA GLU A 80 8.16 -2.88 -14.30
C GLU A 80 7.22 -3.04 -15.50
N ASN A 81 6.62 -4.22 -15.65
CA ASN A 81 5.64 -4.51 -16.68
C ASN A 81 4.23 -3.96 -16.40
N ARG A 82 4.03 -3.27 -15.26
CA ARG A 82 2.76 -2.66 -14.82
C ARG A 82 2.87 -1.15 -14.65
N ILE A 83 3.99 -0.56 -15.06
CA ILE A 83 4.21 0.89 -15.05
C ILE A 83 3.29 1.59 -16.04
N SER A 84 2.77 2.74 -15.63
CA SER A 84 2.01 3.69 -16.45
C SER A 84 2.21 5.11 -15.91
N ASP A 85 1.77 6.13 -16.65
CA ASP A 85 1.96 7.52 -16.21
C ASP A 85 1.17 7.83 -14.94
N TRP A 86 -0.05 7.30 -14.80
CA TRP A 86 -0.88 7.60 -13.64
C TRP A 86 -0.29 7.03 -12.36
N ASN A 87 0.20 5.77 -12.37
CA ASN A 87 0.71 5.15 -11.14
C ASN A 87 2.09 5.71 -10.76
N LYS A 88 2.93 6.08 -11.74
CA LYS A 88 4.18 6.81 -11.48
C LYS A 88 3.97 8.15 -10.80
N ASN A 89 2.98 8.92 -11.24
CA ASN A 89 2.69 10.23 -10.66
C ASN A 89 1.98 10.12 -9.30
N LEU A 90 1.31 9.00 -9.04
CA LEU A 90 0.45 8.81 -7.86
C LEU A 90 1.14 8.07 -6.72
N ILE A 91 2.15 7.22 -7.00
CA ILE A 91 2.76 6.35 -5.97
C ILE A 91 3.33 7.13 -4.78
N LEU A 92 3.99 8.26 -5.01
CA LEU A 92 4.55 9.08 -3.94
C LEU A 92 3.45 9.72 -3.06
N PRO A 93 2.53 10.54 -3.60
CA PRO A 93 1.49 11.17 -2.76
C PRO A 93 0.61 10.13 -2.06
N PHE A 94 0.34 8.99 -2.70
CA PHE A 94 -0.38 7.89 -2.07
C PHE A 94 0.39 7.28 -0.89
N SER A 95 1.70 7.06 -1.05
CA SER A 95 2.56 6.55 0.03
C SER A 95 2.67 7.54 1.18
N GLU A 96 2.73 8.85 0.88
CA GLU A 96 2.78 9.92 1.89
C GLU A 96 1.49 9.99 2.71
N SER A 97 0.31 9.88 2.08
CA SER A 97 -0.96 9.83 2.82
C SER A 97 -1.04 8.63 3.75
N LEU A 98 -0.57 7.46 3.32
CA LEU A 98 -0.49 6.29 4.20
C LEU A 98 0.49 6.52 5.35
N ALA A 99 1.66 7.09 5.06
CA ALA A 99 2.65 7.40 6.09
C ALA A 99 2.11 8.39 7.11
N GLU A 100 1.40 9.44 6.69
CA GLU A 100 0.75 10.41 7.57
C GLU A 100 -0.28 9.74 8.50
N CYS A 101 -1.17 8.93 7.95
CA CYS A 101 -2.18 8.20 8.74
C CYS A 101 -1.56 7.28 9.80
N PHE A 102 -0.42 6.65 9.49
CA PHE A 102 0.26 5.73 10.40
C PHE A 102 1.42 6.39 11.18
N SER A 103 1.57 7.72 11.09
CA SER A 103 2.67 8.48 11.69
C SER A 103 4.07 7.93 11.36
N GLY A 104 4.25 7.46 10.13
CA GLY A 104 5.52 6.96 9.59
C GLY A 104 6.17 7.91 8.59
N VAL A 105 7.23 7.44 7.96
CA VAL A 105 7.98 8.15 6.92
C VAL A 105 8.11 7.25 5.70
N VAL A 106 7.92 7.82 4.52
CA VAL A 106 8.13 7.12 3.24
C VAL A 106 9.63 7.00 2.97
N GLN A 107 10.12 5.78 2.77
CA GLN A 107 11.48 5.49 2.32
C GLN A 107 11.43 4.85 0.94
N SER A 108 12.09 5.45 -0.05
CA SER A 108 12.31 4.80 -1.34
C SER A 108 13.37 3.69 -1.23
N SER A 109 13.08 2.52 -1.77
CA SER A 109 14.08 1.46 -1.95
C SER A 109 14.34 1.28 -3.43
N ASN A 110 15.59 1.50 -3.85
CA ASN A 110 16.08 1.17 -5.19
C ASN A 110 16.44 -0.31 -5.30
#